data_AF-A0A0B5HMJ8-F1
#
_entry.id   AF-A0A0B5HMJ8-F1
#
_cell.length_a   1.000
_cell.length_b   1.000
_cell.length_c   1.000
_cell.angle_alpha   90.00
_cell.angle_beta   90.00
_cell.angle_gamma   90.00
#
_symmetry.space_group_name_H-M   'P 1'
#
loop_
_entity.id
_entity.type
_entity.pdbx_description
1 polymer ?
#
loop_
_entity_poly.entity_id
_entity_poly.type
_entity_poly.pdbx_seq_one_letter_code
_entity_poly.pdbx_strand_id
1 'polypeptide(L)'
;MDSDLRRAVVVTLGELGRSDDWRDRADAGHSLAGFAEMQEAVEPLLGLVLDPGDTFVTRRTAEGLLRRKDKAGLAIVASALAVAHDNHADWIHTAIVDVFSIFSYDLDEALRLCEEMSGDADDRVARGPVGCTTAWQRSIPFSAPHSGGGDPLLPLSSGHPT
;
A
#
# COMPACT_ATOMS: atom_id res chain seq x y z
N MET A 1 -2.97 -30.86 -4.54
CA MET A 1 -3.42 -31.08 -3.15
C MET A 1 -3.29 -29.82 -2.30
N ASP A 2 -2.09 -29.23 -2.11
CA ASP A 2 -1.96 -27.97 -1.34
C ASP A 2 -2.67 -26.78 -2.00
N SER A 3 -2.53 -26.63 -3.33
CA SER A 3 -3.19 -25.55 -4.09
C SER A 3 -4.73 -25.60 -4.05
N ASP A 4 -5.32 -26.79 -4.05
CA ASP A 4 -6.78 -26.96 -3.99
C ASP A 4 -7.32 -26.57 -2.60
N LEU A 5 -6.57 -26.90 -1.53
CA LEU A 5 -6.91 -26.51 -0.17
C LEU A 5 -6.79 -25.00 0.03
N ARG A 6 -5.70 -24.39 -0.46
CA ARG A 6 -5.52 -22.93 -0.42
C ARG A 6 -6.66 -22.21 -1.16
N ARG A 7 -7.04 -22.69 -2.35
CA ARG A 7 -8.16 -22.15 -3.11
C ARG A 7 -9.48 -22.30 -2.34
N ALA A 8 -9.73 -23.45 -1.70
CA ALA A 8 -10.92 -23.65 -0.89
C ALA A 8 -10.99 -22.66 0.29
N VAL A 9 -9.87 -22.43 0.98
CA VAL A 9 -9.79 -21.42 2.06
C VAL A 9 -10.11 -20.03 1.54
N VAL A 10 -9.54 -19.62 0.39
CA VAL A 10 -9.83 -18.33 -0.23
C VAL A 10 -11.32 -18.17 -0.55
N VAL A 11 -11.95 -19.21 -1.10
CA VAL A 11 -13.40 -19.20 -1.39
C VAL A 11 -14.21 -19.02 -0.11
N THR A 12 -13.93 -19.82 0.92
CA THR A 12 -14.66 -19.74 2.20
C THR A 12 -14.47 -18.39 2.90
N LEU A 13 -13.26 -17.82 2.89
CA LEU A 13 -13.01 -16.49 3.45
C LEU A 13 -13.71 -15.40 2.62
N GLY A 14 -13.75 -15.54 1.30
CA GLY A 14 -14.52 -14.64 0.43
C GLY A 14 -16.03 -14.71 0.68
N GLU A 15 -16.57 -15.86 1.06
CA GLU A 15 -17.97 -16.01 1.50
C GLU A 15 -18.20 -15.34 2.86
N LEU A 16 -17.31 -15.56 3.85
CA LEU A 16 -17.37 -14.89 5.15
C LEU A 16 -17.30 -13.36 5.00
N GLY A 17 -16.50 -12.87 4.05
CA GLY A 17 -16.39 -11.45 3.71
C GLY A 17 -17.68 -10.80 3.18
N ARG A 18 -18.72 -11.58 2.89
CA ARG A 18 -20.05 -11.10 2.48
C ARG A 18 -21.10 -11.17 3.61
N SER A 19 -20.69 -11.49 4.83
CA SER A 19 -21.57 -11.52 6.01
C SER A 19 -22.15 -10.13 6.31
N ASP A 20 -23.37 -10.11 6.83
CA ASP A 20 -24.00 -8.88 7.33
C ASP A 20 -23.31 -8.36 8.61
N ASP A 21 -22.63 -9.23 9.38
CA ASP A 21 -21.83 -8.82 10.54
C ASP A 21 -20.47 -8.26 10.10
N TRP A 22 -20.19 -7.02 10.48
CA TRP A 22 -18.91 -6.37 10.17
C TRP A 22 -17.71 -7.09 10.81
N ARG A 23 -17.90 -7.82 11.92
CA ARG A 23 -16.82 -8.59 12.57
C ARG A 23 -16.36 -9.75 11.69
N ASP A 24 -17.33 -10.48 11.13
CA ASP A 24 -17.05 -11.56 10.18
C ASP A 24 -16.29 -11.03 8.97
N ARG A 25 -16.70 -9.87 8.43
CA ARG A 25 -16.03 -9.23 7.30
C ARG A 25 -14.60 -8.79 7.66
N ALA A 26 -14.40 -8.22 8.84
CA ALA A 26 -13.07 -7.81 9.30
C ALA A 26 -12.13 -9.01 9.52
N ASP A 27 -12.62 -10.10 10.10
CA ASP A 27 -11.86 -11.33 10.31
C ASP A 27 -11.56 -12.04 8.99
N ALA A 28 -12.52 -12.03 8.05
CA ALA A 28 -12.33 -12.50 6.69
C ALA A 28 -11.22 -11.70 5.98
N GLY A 29 -11.28 -10.36 6.01
CA GLY A 29 -10.28 -9.51 5.36
C GLY A 29 -8.89 -9.69 5.94
N HIS A 30 -8.78 -9.74 7.28
CA HIS A 30 -7.51 -9.99 7.96
C HIS A 30 -6.91 -11.35 7.58
N SER A 31 -7.73 -12.40 7.55
CA SER A 31 -7.29 -13.76 7.21
C SER A 31 -6.96 -13.91 5.73
N LEU A 32 -7.78 -13.32 4.86
CA LEU A 32 -7.63 -13.39 3.40
C LEU A 32 -6.40 -12.64 2.92
N ALA A 33 -5.94 -11.63 3.66
CA ALA A 33 -4.69 -10.93 3.37
C ALA A 33 -3.51 -11.91 3.26
N GLY A 34 -3.50 -13.01 4.02
CA GLY A 34 -2.48 -14.07 3.93
C GLY A 34 -2.39 -14.77 2.56
N PHE A 35 -3.37 -14.56 1.68
CA PHE A 35 -3.47 -15.16 0.35
C PHE A 35 -3.47 -14.13 -0.78
N ALA A 36 -3.02 -12.89 -0.53
CA ALA A 36 -3.05 -11.80 -1.50
C ALA A 36 -2.33 -12.10 -2.83
N GLU A 37 -1.39 -13.04 -2.85
CA GLU A 37 -0.72 -13.50 -4.07
C GLU A 37 -1.58 -14.40 -4.96
N MET A 38 -2.73 -14.89 -4.45
CA MET A 38 -3.67 -15.70 -5.21
C MET A 38 -4.66 -14.81 -5.95
N GLN A 39 -4.79 -15.04 -7.26
CA GLN A 39 -5.67 -14.24 -8.13
C GLN A 39 -7.13 -14.23 -7.65
N GLU A 40 -7.59 -15.34 -7.06
CA GLU A 40 -8.93 -15.51 -6.52
C GLU A 40 -9.21 -14.66 -5.28
N ALA A 41 -8.16 -14.23 -4.55
CA ALA A 41 -8.28 -13.40 -3.36
C ALA A 41 -8.38 -11.90 -3.71
N VAL A 42 -7.95 -11.48 -4.91
CA VAL A 42 -7.82 -10.06 -5.28
C VAL A 42 -9.16 -9.32 -5.23
N GLU A 43 -10.21 -9.87 -5.84
CA GLU A 43 -11.51 -9.20 -5.88
C GLU A 43 -12.17 -9.11 -4.49
N PRO A 44 -12.24 -10.20 -3.69
CA PRO A 44 -12.80 -10.10 -2.35
C PRO A 44 -11.98 -9.17 -1.43
N LEU A 45 -10.65 -9.15 -1.56
CA LEU A 45 -9.81 -8.21 -0.80
C LEU A 45 -10.07 -6.76 -1.18
N LEU A 46 -10.21 -6.44 -2.47
CA LEU A 46 -10.57 -5.08 -2.90
C LEU A 46 -11.93 -4.66 -2.35
N GLY A 47 -12.92 -5.56 -2.35
CA GLY A 47 -14.24 -5.30 -1.77
C GLY A 47 -14.17 -5.00 -0.26
N LEU A 48 -13.33 -5.71 0.49
CA LEU A 48 -13.17 -5.54 1.94
C LEU A 48 -12.32 -4.32 2.32
N VAL A 49 -11.32 -3.95 1.50
CA VAL A 49 -10.58 -2.68 1.68
C VAL A 49 -11.48 -1.49 1.37
N LEU A 50 -12.48 -1.66 0.52
CA LEU A 50 -13.48 -0.64 0.18
C LEU A 50 -14.85 -0.96 0.78
N ASP A 51 -14.87 -1.54 1.98
CA ASP A 51 -16.10 -2.03 2.60
C ASP A 51 -17.12 -0.89 2.77
N PRO A 52 -18.29 -0.96 2.10
CA PRO A 52 -19.25 0.15 2.12
C PRO A 52 -20.01 0.25 3.44
N GLY A 53 -19.95 -0.78 4.28
CA GLY A 53 -20.74 -0.89 5.51
C GLY A 53 -20.00 -0.42 6.75
N ASP A 54 -18.68 -0.58 6.82
CA ASP A 54 -17.90 -0.33 8.02
C ASP A 54 -16.41 -0.03 7.75
N THR A 55 -15.95 1.13 8.23
CA THR A 55 -14.57 1.60 8.05
C THR A 55 -13.55 0.82 8.90
N PHE A 56 -13.98 0.11 9.94
CA PHE A 56 -13.12 -0.81 10.67
C PHE A 56 -12.70 -1.99 9.78
N VAL A 57 -13.61 -2.52 8.95
CA VAL A 57 -13.30 -3.59 7.98
C VAL A 57 -12.25 -3.10 6.99
N THR A 58 -12.41 -1.89 6.47
CA THR A 58 -11.44 -1.21 5.59
C THR A 58 -10.06 -1.17 6.24
N ARG A 59 -9.97 -0.60 7.45
CA ARG A 59 -8.71 -0.43 8.17
C ARG A 59 -8.05 -1.78 8.48
N ARG A 60 -8.80 -2.75 9.02
CA ARG A 60 -8.25 -4.06 9.42
C ARG A 60 -7.74 -4.87 8.23
N THR A 61 -8.44 -4.80 7.10
CA THR A 61 -8.01 -5.48 5.87
C THR A 61 -6.74 -4.83 5.32
N ALA A 62 -6.70 -3.50 5.25
CA ALA A 62 -5.50 -2.76 4.83
C ALA A 62 -4.30 -3.06 5.75
N GLU A 63 -4.47 -3.05 7.07
CA GLU A 63 -3.41 -3.43 8.03
C GLU A 63 -2.87 -4.84 7.76
N GLY A 64 -3.75 -5.81 7.49
CA GLY A 64 -3.36 -7.18 7.16
C GLY A 64 -2.51 -7.26 5.90
N LEU A 65 -2.89 -6.54 4.85
CA LEU A 65 -2.15 -6.47 3.59
C LEU A 65 -0.79 -5.78 3.75
N LEU A 66 -0.75 -4.66 4.46
CA LEU A 66 0.48 -3.87 4.65
C LEU A 66 1.52 -4.61 5.50
N ARG A 67 1.09 -5.38 6.50
CA ARG A 67 2.00 -6.18 7.35
C ARG A 67 2.74 -7.29 6.60
N ARG A 68 2.28 -7.69 5.41
CA ARG A 68 3.00 -8.64 4.55
C ARG A 68 4.31 -8.07 4.03
N LYS A 69 4.37 -6.74 3.83
CA LYS A 69 5.52 -6.03 3.25
C LYS A 69 5.98 -6.63 1.92
N ASP A 70 5.01 -7.05 1.09
CA ASP A 70 5.27 -7.64 -0.23
C ASP A 70 4.46 -6.94 -1.33
N LYS A 71 4.85 -7.19 -2.58
CA LYS A 71 4.23 -6.56 -3.75
C LYS A 71 2.73 -6.86 -3.86
N ALA A 72 2.31 -8.09 -3.51
CA ALA A 72 0.91 -8.49 -3.61
C ALA A 72 0.01 -7.68 -2.67
N GLY A 73 0.40 -7.54 -1.39
CA GLY A 73 -0.35 -6.73 -0.43
C GLY A 73 -0.36 -5.25 -0.80
N LEU A 74 0.80 -4.70 -1.17
CA LEU A 74 0.93 -3.29 -1.55
C LEU A 74 0.13 -2.96 -2.82
N ALA A 75 0.13 -3.83 -3.83
CA ALA A 75 -0.62 -3.62 -5.07
C ALA A 75 -2.13 -3.54 -4.84
N ILE A 76 -2.69 -4.34 -3.93
CA ILE A 76 -4.12 -4.30 -3.59
C ILE A 76 -4.46 -2.98 -2.88
N VAL A 77 -3.67 -2.58 -1.88
CA VAL A 77 -3.88 -1.32 -1.15
C VAL A 77 -3.76 -0.12 -2.09
N ALA A 78 -2.75 -0.10 -2.97
CA ALA A 78 -2.58 0.93 -3.97
C ALA A 78 -3.76 1.00 -4.96
N SER A 79 -4.25 -0.15 -5.40
CA SER A 79 -5.40 -0.24 -6.30
C SER A 79 -6.67 0.27 -5.63
N ALA A 80 -6.87 -0.04 -4.35
CA ALA A 80 -7.99 0.48 -3.57
C ALA A 80 -7.90 2.00 -3.39
N LEU A 81 -6.72 2.53 -3.02
CA LEU A 81 -6.49 3.98 -2.90
C LEU A 81 -6.79 4.73 -4.20
N ALA A 82 -6.49 4.15 -5.35
CA ALA A 82 -6.71 4.79 -6.65
C ALA A 82 -8.21 5.01 -6.97
N VAL A 83 -9.11 4.28 -6.31
CA VAL A 83 -10.57 4.37 -6.53
C VAL A 83 -11.37 4.72 -5.29
N ALA A 84 -10.70 4.81 -4.12
CA ALA A 84 -11.32 5.14 -2.85
C ALA A 84 -11.91 6.55 -2.88
N HIS A 85 -13.09 6.70 -2.29
CA HIS A 85 -13.62 8.02 -1.94
C HIS A 85 -13.05 8.48 -0.59
N ASP A 86 -13.15 9.77 -0.29
CA ASP A 86 -12.47 10.46 0.83
C ASP A 86 -12.52 9.67 2.17
N ASN A 87 -13.70 9.22 2.60
CA ASN A 87 -13.81 8.45 3.85
C ASN A 87 -12.98 7.14 3.83
N HIS A 88 -12.95 6.38 2.74
CA HIS A 88 -12.12 5.16 2.65
C HIS A 88 -10.63 5.51 2.61
N ALA A 89 -10.26 6.57 1.89
CA ALA A 89 -8.87 7.00 1.79
C ALA A 89 -8.27 7.33 3.17
N ASP A 90 -9.02 8.02 4.04
CA ASP A 90 -8.59 8.36 5.40
C ASP A 90 -8.28 7.12 6.26
N TRP A 91 -9.12 6.08 6.18
CA TRP A 91 -8.92 4.85 6.95
C TRP A 91 -7.80 3.98 6.38
N ILE A 92 -7.60 3.99 5.07
CA ILE A 92 -6.44 3.35 4.45
C ILE A 92 -5.15 4.09 4.85
N HIS A 93 -5.15 5.43 4.89
CA HIS A 93 -4.01 6.22 5.38
C HIS A 93 -3.71 5.96 6.85
N THR A 94 -4.73 5.84 7.68
CA THR A 94 -4.57 5.46 9.09
C THR A 94 -3.86 4.11 9.20
N ALA A 95 -4.27 3.11 8.41
CA ALA A 95 -3.60 1.80 8.40
C ALA A 95 -2.12 1.87 7.97
N ILE A 96 -1.77 2.72 6.99
CA ILE A 96 -0.37 2.95 6.57
C ILE A 96 0.44 3.52 7.73
N VAL A 97 -0.07 4.54 8.40
CA VAL A 97 0.58 5.16 9.57
C VAL A 97 0.76 4.13 10.68
N ASP A 98 -0.29 3.38 11.02
CA ASP A 98 -0.24 2.39 12.10
C ASP A 98 0.75 1.24 11.84
N VAL A 99 0.96 0.87 10.58
CA VAL A 99 1.88 -0.22 10.22
C VAL A 99 3.32 0.27 10.07
N PHE A 100 3.54 1.44 9.45
CA PHE A 100 4.88 1.87 9.05
C PHE A 100 5.47 3.00 9.90
N SER A 101 4.69 3.76 10.66
CA SER A 101 5.22 4.90 11.44
C SER A 101 6.09 4.50 12.62
N ILE A 102 6.19 3.21 12.95
CA ILE A 102 7.03 2.73 14.06
C ILE A 102 8.51 2.60 13.62
N PHE A 103 8.80 2.35 12.34
CA PHE A 103 10.17 2.16 11.85
C PHE A 103 10.38 2.72 10.43
N SER A 104 11.28 3.70 10.29
CA SER A 104 11.58 4.34 8.98
C SER A 104 12.08 3.35 7.92
N TYR A 105 12.81 2.31 8.33
CA TYR A 105 13.30 1.27 7.42
C TYR A 105 12.16 0.50 6.73
N ASP A 106 11.07 0.22 7.45
CA ASP A 106 9.93 -0.50 6.89
C ASP A 106 9.18 0.34 5.85
N LEU A 107 9.14 1.66 6.05
CA LEU A 107 8.58 2.60 5.08
C LEU A 107 9.46 2.69 3.83
N ASP A 108 10.78 2.80 4.00
CA ASP A 108 11.73 2.89 2.87
C ASP A 108 11.66 1.64 1.98
N GLU A 109 11.55 0.45 2.57
CA GLU A 109 11.43 -0.80 1.82
C GLU A 109 10.09 -0.91 1.08
N ALA A 110 8.98 -0.50 1.73
CA ALA A 110 7.68 -0.45 1.06
C ALA A 110 7.68 0.53 -0.11
N LEU A 111 8.35 1.69 0.02
CA LEU A 111 8.50 2.67 -1.06
C LEU A 111 9.30 2.11 -2.24
N ARG A 112 10.42 1.41 -1.98
CA ARG A 112 11.20 0.74 -3.05
C ARG A 112 10.37 -0.27 -3.82
N LEU A 113 9.60 -1.11 -3.12
CA LEU A 113 8.71 -2.08 -3.78
C LEU A 113 7.66 -1.38 -4.65
N CYS A 114 7.13 -0.25 -4.21
CA CYS A 114 6.21 0.57 -5.00
C CYS A 114 6.87 1.20 -6.24
N GLU A 115 8.12 1.66 -6.13
CA GLU A 115 8.90 2.17 -7.27
C GLU A 115 9.16 1.08 -8.31
N GLU A 116 9.57 -0.11 -7.89
CA GLU A 116 9.75 -1.27 -8.79
C GLU A 116 8.45 -1.62 -9.54
N MET A 117 7.32 -1.67 -8.83
CA MET A 117 6.03 -1.91 -9.46
C MET A 117 5.63 -0.82 -10.45
N SER A 118 6.02 0.43 -10.20
CA SER A 118 5.73 1.56 -11.08
C SER A 118 6.58 1.52 -12.36
N GLY A 119 7.82 1.03 -12.27
CA GLY A 119 8.69 0.80 -13.43
C GLY A 119 8.24 -0.36 -14.32
N ASP A 120 7.83 -1.48 -13.72
CA ASP A 120 7.34 -2.66 -14.45
C ASP A 120 5.98 -2.42 -15.16
N ALA A 121 5.19 -1.46 -14.66
CA ALA A 121 3.90 -1.10 -15.23
C ALA A 121 4.00 -0.37 -16.59
N ASP A 122 5.13 0.29 -16.85
CA ASP A 122 5.35 1.06 -18.09
C ASP A 122 5.56 0.12 -19.31
N ASP A 123 6.03 -1.11 -19.08
CA ASP A 123 6.23 -2.12 -20.13
C ASP A 123 5.03 -3.07 -20.35
N ARG A 124 4.02 -3.08 -19.47
CA ARG A 124 2.85 -3.98 -19.57
C ARG A 124 1.54 -3.28 -19.20
N VAL A 125 0.95 -2.58 -20.16
CA VAL A 125 -0.32 -1.86 -19.97
C VAL A 125 -1.53 -2.80 -19.79
N ALA A 126 -2.39 -2.42 -18.83
CA ALA A 126 -3.84 -2.69 -18.67
C ALA A 126 -4.33 -3.92 -17.85
N ARG A 127 -4.13 -3.88 -16.52
CA ARG A 127 -5.21 -3.71 -15.50
C ARG A 127 -4.58 -3.71 -14.09
N GLY A 128 -4.41 -2.50 -13.52
CA GLY A 128 -3.61 -2.16 -12.33
C GLY A 128 -2.12 -2.11 -12.68
N PRO A 129 -1.35 -1.00 -12.49
CA PRO A 129 -1.27 -0.16 -11.28
C PRO A 129 -0.94 1.33 -11.57
N VAL A 130 -1.70 2.03 -12.42
CA VAL A 130 -1.35 3.40 -12.90
C VAL A 130 -1.55 4.51 -11.84
N GLY A 131 -1.90 4.17 -10.59
CA GLY A 131 -2.19 5.13 -9.52
C GLY A 131 -1.28 5.04 -8.29
N CYS A 132 -0.36 4.07 -8.23
CA CYS A 132 0.40 3.77 -7.03
C CYS A 132 1.27 4.98 -6.59
N THR A 133 2.16 5.48 -7.44
CA THR A 133 3.09 6.55 -7.05
C THR A 133 2.39 7.86 -6.65
N THR A 134 1.32 8.24 -7.35
CA THR A 134 0.59 9.50 -7.10
C THR A 134 -0.29 9.45 -5.85
N ALA A 135 -0.92 8.30 -5.57
CA ALA A 135 -1.70 8.11 -4.35
C ALA A 135 -0.82 8.00 -3.11
N TRP A 136 0.34 7.33 -3.21
CA TRP A 136 1.28 7.17 -2.10
C TRP A 136 2.05 8.46 -1.78
N GLN A 137 2.47 9.25 -2.78
CA GLN A 137 3.20 10.53 -2.57
C GLN A 137 2.36 11.63 -1.92
N ARG A 138 1.02 11.62 -2.09
CA ARG A 138 0.13 12.64 -1.48
C ARG A 138 -0.13 12.43 0.01
N SER A 139 0.24 11.27 0.56
CA SER A 139 -0.26 10.81 1.85
C SER A 139 0.83 10.61 2.90
N ILE A 140 2.08 10.88 2.53
CA ILE A 140 3.21 10.95 3.46
C ILE A 140 3.42 12.43 3.80
N PRO A 141 3.37 12.86 5.08
CA PRO A 141 3.83 14.19 5.43
C PRO A 141 5.33 14.25 5.13
N PHE A 142 5.67 14.98 4.07
CA PHE A 142 7.03 15.26 3.64
C PHE A 142 7.85 15.83 4.80
N SER A 143 8.73 15.03 5.39
CA SER A 143 9.91 15.59 6.05
C SER A 143 10.80 16.15 4.95
N ALA A 144 10.93 17.48 4.95
CA ALA A 144 11.71 18.21 3.97
C ALA A 144 13.14 17.66 3.82
N PRO A 145 13.75 17.71 2.62
CA PRO A 145 15.16 17.43 2.47
C PRO A 145 15.94 18.45 3.30
N HIS A 146 16.81 17.95 4.18
CA HIS A 146 17.87 18.75 4.77
C HIS A 146 18.77 19.28 3.65
N SER A 147 18.44 20.46 3.14
CA SER A 147 19.34 21.27 2.33
C SER A 147 20.14 22.16 3.26
N GLY A 148 21.47 21.99 3.25
CA GLY A 148 22.43 22.91 3.86
C GLY A 148 23.55 22.16 4.57
N GLY A 149 24.80 22.20 4.13
CA GLY A 149 25.39 22.84 2.97
C GLY A 149 26.82 22.32 2.85
N GLY A 150 27.15 21.71 1.72
CA GLY A 150 28.54 21.51 1.33
C GLY A 150 29.02 22.78 0.67
N ASP A 151 29.87 23.54 1.37
CA ASP A 151 30.57 24.69 0.82
C ASP A 151 31.36 24.28 -0.44
N PRO A 152 31.13 24.91 -1.61
CA PRO A 152 32.05 24.78 -2.72
C PRO A 152 33.24 25.71 -2.47
N LEU A 153 34.40 25.10 -2.28
CA LEU A 153 35.73 25.70 -2.34
C LEU A 153 35.81 26.78 -3.44
N LEU A 154 35.94 28.04 -3.04
CA LEU A 154 36.36 29.12 -3.93
C LEU A 154 37.87 28.98 -4.21
N PRO A 155 38.33 29.09 -5.47
CA PRO A 155 39.75 29.22 -5.74
C PRO A 155 40.20 30.66 -5.46
N LEU A 156 41.28 30.79 -4.69
CA LEU A 156 42.06 32.01 -4.52
C LEU A 156 42.62 32.44 -5.88
N SER A 157 42.26 33.63 -6.35
CA SER A 157 42.99 34.30 -7.43
C SER A 157 43.31 35.73 -7.03
N SER A 158 44.59 35.93 -6.73
CA SER A 158 45.30 37.19 -6.54
C SER A 158 45.48 37.92 -7.88
N GLY A 159 45.32 39.25 -7.88
CA GLY A 159 45.67 40.10 -9.02
C GLY A 159 45.23 41.57 -8.90
N HIS A 160 46.13 42.43 -8.42
CA HIS A 160 46.19 43.88 -8.71
C HIS A 160 46.44 44.10 -10.24
N PRO A 161 46.41 45.32 -10.85
CA PRO A 161 46.56 46.70 -10.34
C PRO A 161 45.44 47.66 -10.87
N THR A 162 45.30 48.92 -10.45
CA THR A 162 46.13 50.12 -10.77
C THR A 162 45.92 51.24 -9.76
#